data_AF-A0A2G6GK23-F1
#
_entry.id   AF-A0A2G6GK23-F1
#
_cell.length_a   1.000
_cell.length_b   1.000
_cell.length_c   1.000
_cell.angle_alpha   90.00
_cell.angle_beta   90.00
_cell.angle_gamma   90.00
#
_symmetry.space_group_name_H-M   'P 1'
#
loop_
_entity.id
_entity.type
_entity.pdbx_description
1 polymer ?
#
loop_
_entity_poly.entity_id
_entity_poly.type
_entity_poly.pdbx_seq_one_letter_code
_entity_poly.pdbx_strand_id
1 'polypeptide(L)'
;PIGGGYPSDTLKDDLRNYYQDKRMVSTKVDIKDPSYINVCLSGELEIDPYYYTEQVKQQVADAITKLLSFDNVDFEFKLYLSKVYEAIESIDGGVVSTVVTKMARQDSVDDLPAGGTLNFGWDEIPVIRTISWERDLVTGKWRWEIPC
;
A
#
# COMPACT_ATOMS: atom_id res chain seq x y z
N PRO A 1 7.96 -12.28 12.77
CA PRO A 1 8.04 -12.31 11.29
C PRO A 1 8.76 -11.06 10.79
N ILE A 2 9.79 -11.21 9.95
CA ILE A 2 10.48 -10.05 9.37
C ILE A 2 9.55 -9.47 8.29
N GLY A 3 9.21 -8.19 8.40
CA GLY A 3 8.45 -7.46 7.37
C GLY A 3 6.96 -7.77 7.30
N GLY A 4 6.33 -8.19 8.40
CA GLY A 4 4.86 -8.26 8.47
C GLY A 4 4.21 -9.49 7.85
N GLY A 5 4.92 -10.61 7.66
CA GLY A 5 4.34 -11.88 7.21
C GLY A 5 3.53 -12.62 8.29
N TYR A 6 2.85 -13.71 7.91
CA TYR A 6 1.99 -14.49 8.80
C TYR A 6 2.70 -14.92 10.09
N PRO A 7 2.01 -14.86 11.25
CA PRO A 7 2.55 -15.39 12.49
C PRO A 7 2.75 -16.90 12.40
N SER A 8 3.88 -17.40 12.91
CA SER A 8 4.14 -18.85 12.96
C SER A 8 3.20 -19.54 13.93
N ASP A 9 2.88 -20.81 13.69
CA ASP A 9 2.00 -21.60 14.57
C ASP A 9 2.54 -21.66 16.01
N THR A 10 3.86 -21.75 16.16
CA THR A 10 4.53 -21.70 17.47
C THR A 10 4.27 -20.40 18.21
N LEU A 11 4.27 -19.25 17.51
CA LEU A 11 4.00 -17.96 18.12
C LEU A 11 2.53 -17.84 18.55
N LYS A 12 1.61 -18.40 17.76
CA LYS A 12 0.18 -18.46 18.12
C LYS A 12 -0.05 -19.30 19.37
N ASP A 13 0.62 -20.44 19.48
CA ASP A 13 0.52 -21.33 20.63
C ASP A 13 1.13 -20.70 21.88
N ASP A 14 2.29 -20.05 21.77
CA ASP A 14 2.92 -19.32 22.87
C ASP A 14 2.05 -18.17 23.36
N LEU A 15 1.46 -17.38 22.45
CA LEU A 15 0.51 -16.31 22.81
C LEU A 15 -0.75 -16.89 23.47
N ARG A 16 -1.28 -18.00 22.97
CA ARG A 16 -2.45 -18.65 23.57
C ARG A 16 -2.15 -19.09 25.00
N ASN A 17 -0.99 -19.70 25.23
CA ASN A 17 -0.56 -20.13 26.55
C ASN A 17 -0.29 -18.93 27.47
N TYR A 18 0.32 -17.87 26.97
CA TYR A 18 0.57 -16.64 27.72
C TYR A 18 -0.72 -15.94 28.18
N TYR A 19 -1.80 -16.01 27.41
CA TYR A 19 -3.08 -15.40 27.79
C TYR A 19 -4.01 -16.34 28.58
N GLN A 20 -3.66 -17.62 28.77
CA GLN A 20 -4.47 -18.55 29.53
C GLN A 20 -4.55 -18.19 31.03
N ASP A 21 -3.45 -17.70 31.61
CA ASP A 21 -3.37 -17.35 33.04
C ASP A 21 -3.79 -15.91 33.35
N LYS A 22 -3.78 -15.03 32.34
CA LYS A 22 -4.12 -13.60 32.44
C LYS A 22 -5.57 -13.27 32.11
N ARG A 23 -6.32 -14.18 31.49
CA ARG A 23 -7.73 -13.95 31.13
C ARG A 23 -8.64 -14.11 32.35
N MET A 24 -9.69 -13.29 32.43
CA MET A 24 -10.81 -13.57 33.33
C MET A 24 -11.52 -14.85 32.87
N VAL A 25 -12.06 -15.61 33.82
CA VAL A 25 -12.66 -16.94 33.58
C VAL A 25 -13.78 -16.92 32.51
N SER A 26 -14.44 -15.79 32.32
CA SER A 26 -15.52 -15.59 31.33
C SER A 26 -15.05 -15.05 29.97
N THR A 27 -13.77 -14.70 29.78
CA THR A 27 -13.27 -14.06 28.55
C THR A 27 -12.68 -15.09 27.59
N LYS A 28 -13.14 -15.06 26.33
CA LYS A 28 -12.55 -15.84 25.23
C LYS A 28 -11.57 -14.97 24.45
N VAL A 29 -10.30 -15.38 24.43
CA VAL A 29 -9.24 -14.76 23.61
C VAL A 29 -9.05 -15.66 22.38
N ASP A 30 -9.12 -15.06 21.20
CA ASP A 30 -8.91 -15.74 19.92
C ASP A 30 -7.79 -15.04 19.16
N ILE A 31 -6.88 -15.82 18.57
CA ILE A 31 -5.74 -15.31 17.81
C ILE A 31 -6.02 -15.64 16.35
N LYS A 32 -6.20 -14.60 15.54
CA LYS A 32 -6.54 -14.72 14.13
C LYS A 32 -5.39 -14.26 13.25
N ASP A 33 -5.32 -14.86 12.07
CA ASP A 33 -4.40 -14.41 11.03
C ASP A 33 -4.93 -13.14 10.37
N PRO A 34 -4.04 -12.20 9.99
CA PRO A 34 -4.43 -11.07 9.17
C PRO A 34 -4.73 -11.52 7.73
N SER A 35 -5.66 -10.83 7.09
CA SER A 35 -5.95 -10.91 5.67
C SER A 35 -5.14 -9.86 4.92
N TYR A 36 -4.26 -10.27 4.02
CA TYR A 36 -3.50 -9.33 3.18
C TYR A 36 -4.30 -8.96 1.93
N ILE A 37 -4.60 -7.67 1.79
CA ILE A 37 -5.37 -7.14 0.66
C ILE A 37 -4.42 -6.40 -0.29
N ASN A 38 -4.28 -6.90 -1.52
CA ASN A 38 -3.49 -6.19 -2.53
C ASN A 38 -4.19 -4.89 -2.94
N VAL A 39 -3.43 -3.80 -2.93
CA VAL A 39 -3.84 -2.49 -3.41
C VAL A 39 -3.26 -2.27 -4.80
N CYS A 40 -4.14 -1.96 -5.74
CA CYS A 40 -3.81 -1.74 -7.13
C CYS A 40 -3.78 -0.23 -7.37
N LEU A 41 -2.66 0.28 -7.85
CA LEU A 41 -2.45 1.70 -8.11
C LEU A 41 -1.94 1.88 -9.53
N SER A 42 -2.45 2.85 -10.26
CA SER A 42 -1.92 3.18 -11.58
C SER A 42 -2.00 4.67 -11.82
N GLY A 43 -1.11 5.18 -12.66
CA GLY A 43 -1.13 6.58 -13.02
C GLY A 43 -0.20 6.95 -14.15
N GLU A 44 -0.25 8.22 -14.50
CA GLU A 44 0.65 8.87 -15.45
C GLU A 44 1.53 9.86 -14.69
N LEU A 45 2.78 9.96 -15.12
CA LEU A 45 3.81 10.81 -14.53
C LEU A 45 4.56 11.54 -15.65
N GLU A 46 4.69 12.84 -15.51
CA GLU A 46 5.56 13.67 -16.32
C GLU A 46 6.80 14.02 -15.52
N ILE A 47 7.96 13.68 -16.06
CA ILE A 47 9.26 13.87 -15.42
C ILE A 47 9.97 15.02 -16.11
N ASP A 48 10.58 15.90 -15.32
CA ASP A 48 11.35 17.02 -15.85
C ASP A 48 12.60 16.50 -16.60
N PRO A 49 12.84 16.91 -17.86
CA PRO A 49 13.98 16.45 -18.65
C PRO A 49 15.36 16.82 -18.07
N TYR A 50 15.45 17.76 -17.14
CA TYR A 50 16.69 18.08 -16.42
C TYR A 50 17.07 17.02 -15.38
N TYR A 51 16.14 16.15 -14.98
CA TYR A 51 16.35 15.12 -13.98
C TYR A 51 16.62 13.74 -14.61
N TYR A 52 17.35 12.90 -13.90
CA TYR A 52 17.63 11.54 -14.35
C TYR A 52 16.38 10.65 -14.16
N THR A 53 15.75 10.28 -15.28
CA THR A 53 14.47 9.56 -15.31
C THR A 53 14.42 8.34 -14.39
N GLU A 54 15.43 7.47 -14.42
CA GLU A 54 15.42 6.24 -13.62
C GLU A 54 15.54 6.52 -12.12
N GLN A 55 16.25 7.59 -11.73
CA GLN A 55 16.31 8.01 -10.34
C GLN A 55 14.93 8.52 -9.86
N VAL A 56 14.25 9.34 -10.66
CA VAL A 56 12.92 9.85 -10.31
C VAL A 56 11.91 8.71 -10.22
N LYS A 57 11.93 7.77 -11.16
CA LYS A 57 11.09 6.56 -11.09
C LYS A 57 11.33 5.75 -9.82
N GLN A 58 12.59 5.54 -9.44
CA GLN A 58 12.92 4.83 -8.21
C GLN A 58 12.41 5.58 -6.98
N GLN A 59 12.58 6.90 -6.92
CA GLN A 59 12.07 7.72 -5.82
C GLN A 59 10.54 7.66 -5.72
N VAL A 60 9.82 7.66 -6.85
CA VAL A 60 8.36 7.48 -6.88
C VAL A 60 7.97 6.09 -6.39
N ALA A 61 8.67 5.05 -6.87
CA ALA A 61 8.45 3.67 -6.44
C ALA A 61 8.63 3.53 -4.91
N ASP A 62 9.69 4.11 -4.37
CA ASP A 62 10.00 4.06 -2.94
C ASP A 62 8.97 4.85 -2.13
N ALA A 63 8.55 6.03 -2.59
CA ALA A 63 7.54 6.85 -1.93
C ALA A 63 6.18 6.13 -1.83
N ILE A 64 5.71 5.53 -2.93
CA ILE A 64 4.46 4.77 -2.96
C ILE A 64 4.58 3.51 -2.10
N THR A 65 5.71 2.80 -2.17
CA THR A 65 5.95 1.59 -1.36
C THR A 65 5.97 1.91 0.13
N LYS A 66 6.54 3.04 0.51
CA LYS A 66 6.58 3.50 1.89
C LYS A 66 5.19 3.79 2.44
N LEU A 67 4.23 4.30 1.65
CA LEU A 67 2.87 4.54 2.12
C LEU A 67 2.17 3.27 2.65
N LEU A 68 2.50 2.12 2.06
CA LEU A 68 1.88 0.83 2.36
C LEU A 68 2.89 -0.18 2.94
N SER A 69 4.02 0.31 3.44
CA SER A 69 4.97 -0.51 4.19
C SER A 69 4.36 -0.93 5.52
N PHE A 70 4.66 -2.15 5.98
CA PHE A 70 4.13 -2.71 7.23
C PHE A 70 4.22 -1.74 8.43
N ASP A 71 5.30 -0.98 8.56
CA ASP A 71 5.51 -0.06 9.68
C ASP A 71 4.62 1.20 9.64
N ASN A 72 3.96 1.48 8.50
CA ASN A 72 3.12 2.66 8.27
C ASN A 72 1.63 2.33 8.12
N VAL A 73 1.26 1.05 8.24
CA VAL A 73 -0.13 0.57 8.15
C VAL A 73 -0.58 0.03 9.50
N ASP A 74 -1.88 0.12 9.76
CA ASP A 74 -2.49 -0.35 11.01
C ASP A 74 -3.82 -1.06 10.70
N PHE A 75 -4.49 -1.59 11.70
CA PHE A 75 -5.85 -2.09 11.56
C PHE A 75 -6.84 -0.94 11.33
N GLU A 76 -7.93 -1.22 10.61
CA GLU A 76 -8.92 -0.21 10.20
C GLU A 76 -8.30 0.96 9.40
N PHE A 77 -7.18 0.70 8.72
CA PHE A 77 -6.44 1.70 7.96
C PHE A 77 -7.29 2.34 6.86
N LYS A 78 -6.97 3.61 6.56
CA LYS A 78 -7.60 4.38 5.50
C LYS A 78 -6.54 4.98 4.60
N LEU A 79 -6.53 4.58 3.34
CA LEU A 79 -5.66 5.16 2.33
C LEU A 79 -6.41 6.25 1.57
N TYR A 80 -5.95 7.48 1.73
CA TYR A 80 -6.50 8.63 1.01
C TYR A 80 -5.76 8.84 -0.31
N LEU A 81 -6.51 9.13 -1.38
CA LEU A 81 -5.94 9.43 -2.70
C LEU A 81 -5.00 10.64 -2.62
N SER A 82 -5.35 11.63 -1.82
CA SER A 82 -4.50 12.81 -1.56
C SER A 82 -3.14 12.45 -0.98
N LYS A 83 -3.03 11.36 -0.19
CA LYS A 83 -1.74 10.91 0.35
C LYS A 83 -0.85 10.31 -0.72
N VAL A 84 -1.42 9.69 -1.74
CA VAL A 84 -0.66 9.21 -2.92
C VAL A 84 -0.08 10.41 -3.67
N TYR A 85 -0.90 11.44 -3.92
CA TYR A 85 -0.43 12.69 -4.53
C TYR A 85 0.65 13.37 -3.70
N GLU A 86 0.42 13.55 -2.39
CA GLU A 86 1.39 14.16 -1.47
C GLU A 86 2.73 13.41 -1.47
N ALA A 87 2.71 12.08 -1.49
CA ALA A 87 3.94 11.29 -1.53
C ALA A 87 4.73 11.50 -2.83
N ILE A 88 4.04 11.56 -3.98
CA ILE A 88 4.69 11.79 -5.28
C ILE A 88 5.18 13.23 -5.41
N GLU A 89 4.38 14.21 -4.99
CA GLU A 89 4.71 15.64 -5.05
C GLU A 89 5.83 16.02 -4.06
N SER A 90 6.05 15.23 -3.00
CA SER A 90 7.16 15.45 -2.07
C SER A 90 8.55 15.15 -2.67
N ILE A 91 8.61 14.60 -3.88
CA ILE A 91 9.86 14.27 -4.56
C ILE A 91 10.42 15.54 -5.21
N ASP A 92 11.55 16.00 -4.69
CA ASP A 92 12.15 17.26 -5.10
C ASP A 92 12.47 17.31 -6.61
N GLY A 93 11.74 18.18 -7.30
CA GLY A 93 12.05 18.75 -8.63
C GLY A 93 12.00 17.82 -9.82
N GLY A 94 11.91 16.50 -9.63
CA GLY A 94 11.84 15.53 -10.73
C GLY A 94 10.46 15.37 -11.34
N VAL A 95 9.39 15.70 -10.61
CA VAL A 95 8.00 15.49 -11.04
C VAL A 95 7.38 16.81 -11.49
N VAL A 96 6.94 16.86 -12.75
CA VAL A 96 6.23 18.02 -13.33
C VAL A 96 4.73 17.89 -13.12
N SER A 97 4.18 16.70 -13.39
CA SER A 97 2.76 16.40 -13.20
C SER A 97 2.55 14.92 -12.89
N THR A 98 1.53 14.62 -12.10
CA THR A 98 1.10 13.24 -11.79
C THR A 98 -0.42 13.15 -11.86
N VAL A 99 -0.92 12.05 -12.41
CA VAL A 99 -2.35 11.75 -12.48
C VAL A 99 -2.54 10.30 -12.06
N VAL A 100 -3.24 10.06 -10.96
CA VAL A 100 -3.64 8.72 -10.54
C VAL A 100 -4.89 8.32 -11.33
N THR A 101 -4.77 7.27 -12.13
CA THR A 101 -5.86 6.72 -12.96
C THR A 101 -6.59 5.57 -12.27
N LYS A 102 -5.90 4.85 -11.36
CA LYS A 102 -6.47 3.75 -10.59
C LYS A 102 -5.95 3.76 -9.16
N MET A 103 -6.87 3.55 -8.22
CA MET A 103 -6.60 3.26 -6.82
C MET A 103 -7.71 2.33 -6.33
N ALA A 104 -7.46 1.04 -6.27
CA ALA A 104 -8.47 0.04 -5.96
C ALA A 104 -7.94 -1.04 -5.03
N ARG A 105 -8.84 -1.71 -4.31
CA ARG A 105 -8.53 -3.00 -3.67
C ARG A 105 -8.67 -4.11 -4.73
N GLN A 106 -7.96 -5.22 -4.55
CA GLN A 106 -8.06 -6.38 -5.45
C GLN A 106 -9.48 -6.97 -5.58
N ASP A 107 -10.32 -6.77 -4.58
CA ASP A 107 -11.70 -7.24 -4.51
C ASP A 107 -12.72 -6.16 -4.92
N SER A 108 -12.26 -4.98 -5.32
CA SER A 108 -13.10 -3.90 -5.81
C SER A 108 -13.32 -4.00 -7.32
N VAL A 109 -14.53 -3.62 -7.76
CA VAL A 109 -14.88 -3.51 -9.18
C VAL A 109 -14.58 -2.11 -9.72
N ASP A 110 -14.53 -1.11 -8.85
CA ASP A 110 -14.30 0.28 -9.23
C ASP A 110 -12.81 0.59 -9.26
N ASP A 111 -12.37 1.29 -10.31
CA ASP A 111 -10.97 1.71 -10.43
C ASP A 111 -10.58 2.83 -9.46
N LEU A 112 -11.54 3.58 -8.93
CA LEU A 112 -11.33 4.64 -7.95
C LEU A 112 -12.41 4.59 -6.87
N PRO A 113 -12.08 4.78 -5.58
CA PRO A 113 -13.07 4.74 -4.52
C PRO A 113 -13.95 5.98 -4.54
N ALA A 114 -15.23 5.77 -4.21
CA ALA A 114 -16.14 6.86 -3.89
C ALA A 114 -15.55 7.72 -2.75
N GLY A 115 -15.33 9.02 -3.03
CA GLY A 115 -14.75 9.95 -2.06
C GLY A 115 -13.23 9.86 -1.90
N GLY A 116 -12.52 9.15 -2.79
CA GLY A 116 -11.05 9.17 -2.82
C GLY A 116 -10.39 8.48 -1.62
N THR A 117 -11.05 7.53 -0.97
CA THR A 117 -10.53 6.82 0.20
C THR A 117 -10.75 5.31 0.09
N LEU A 118 -9.69 4.50 0.23
CA LEU A 118 -9.82 3.05 0.47
C LEU A 118 -9.89 2.80 1.96
N ASN A 119 -10.82 1.94 2.38
CA ASN A 119 -10.97 1.52 3.77
C ASN A 119 -10.63 0.04 3.89
N PHE A 120 -9.96 -0.31 4.97
CA PHE A 120 -9.59 -1.68 5.34
C PHE A 120 -10.27 -2.08 6.64
N GLY A 121 -10.59 -3.36 6.77
CA GLY A 121 -11.19 -3.95 7.96
C GLY A 121 -10.23 -4.08 9.15
N TRP A 122 -10.76 -4.58 10.26
CA TRP A 122 -10.02 -4.82 11.50
C TRP A 122 -9.03 -6.00 11.39
N ASP A 123 -9.22 -6.89 10.42
CA ASP A 123 -8.35 -8.02 10.11
C ASP A 123 -7.59 -7.85 8.78
N GLU A 124 -7.72 -6.69 8.12
CA GLU A 124 -7.13 -6.47 6.80
C GLU A 124 -5.88 -5.61 6.87
N ILE A 125 -4.80 -6.09 6.25
CA ILE A 125 -3.54 -5.36 6.10
C ILE A 125 -3.34 -5.08 4.60
N PRO A 126 -3.27 -3.80 4.19
CA PRO A 126 -3.01 -3.47 2.79
C PRO A 126 -1.56 -3.78 2.43
N VAL A 127 -1.37 -4.33 1.25
CA VAL A 127 -0.05 -4.61 0.67
C VAL A 127 -0.01 -4.18 -0.78
N ILE A 128 1.18 -3.93 -1.30
CA ILE A 128 1.40 -3.66 -2.72
C ILE A 128 2.34 -4.66 -3.33
N ARG A 129 2.23 -4.79 -4.65
CA ARG A 129 3.21 -5.49 -5.48
C ARG A 129 4.25 -4.53 -6.03
N THR A 130 5.18 -5.08 -6.80
CA THR A 130 6.18 -4.31 -7.52
C THR A 130 5.54 -3.40 -8.55
N ILE A 131 6.01 -2.15 -8.59
CA ILE A 131 5.63 -1.18 -9.61
C ILE A 131 6.28 -1.52 -10.97
N SER A 132 5.52 -1.41 -12.04
CA SER A 132 5.99 -1.50 -13.42
C SER A 132 5.91 -0.12 -14.08
N TRP A 133 6.73 0.08 -15.13
CA TRP A 133 6.82 1.34 -15.85
C TRP A 133 6.72 1.12 -17.35
N GLU A 134 5.93 1.95 -18.02
CA GLU A 134 5.80 1.98 -19.48
C GLU A 134 5.90 3.44 -19.97
N ARG A 135 6.45 3.66 -21.16
CA ARG A 135 6.46 4.98 -21.77
C ARG A 135 5.33 5.11 -22.78
N ASP A 136 4.46 6.08 -22.61
CA ASP A 136 3.49 6.44 -23.64
C ASP A 136 4.22 7.15 -24.79
N LEU A 137 4.21 6.52 -25.97
CA LEU A 137 4.92 7.00 -27.16
C LEU A 137 4.21 8.19 -27.82
N VAL A 138 2.95 8.45 -27.49
CA VAL A 138 2.14 9.55 -28.05
C VAL A 138 2.28 10.79 -27.20
N THR A 139 2.09 10.65 -25.88
CA THR A 139 2.13 11.80 -24.95
C THR A 139 3.52 12.06 -24.40
N GLY A 140 4.44 11.09 -24.50
CA GLY A 140 5.78 11.16 -23.91
C GLY A 140 5.82 10.94 -22.40
N LYS A 141 4.65 10.79 -21.75
CA LYS A 141 4.50 10.56 -20.31
C LYS A 141 4.88 9.14 -19.92
N TRP A 142 5.24 8.96 -18.66
CA TRP A 142 5.47 7.65 -18.07
C TRP A 142 4.21 7.13 -17.42
N ARG A 143 3.81 5.92 -17.75
CA ARG A 143 2.76 5.17 -17.05
C ARG A 143 3.41 4.30 -16.00
N TRP A 144 2.79 4.27 -14.83
CA TRP A 144 3.18 3.38 -13.75
C TRP A 144 1.99 2.57 -13.28
N GLU A 145 2.24 1.32 -12.94
CA GLU A 145 1.21 0.38 -12.51
C GLU A 145 1.73 -0.52 -11.39
N ILE A 146 0.91 -0.66 -10.36
CA ILE A 146 1.03 -1.64 -9.30
C ILE A 146 -0.19 -2.55 -9.47
N PRO A 147 0.02 -3.80 -9.91
CA PRO A 147 -1.09 -4.71 -10.16
C PRO A 147 -1.72 -5.20 -8.85
N CYS A 148 -2.98 -5.63 -8.96
CA CYS A 148 -3.59 -6.55 -8.02
C CYS A 148 -2.87 -7.93 -8.12
#